data_AF-A0AAN0NHD8-F1
#
_entry.id   AF-A0AAN0NHD8-F1
#
_cell.length_a   1.000
_cell.length_b   1.000
_cell.length_c   1.000
_cell.angle_alpha   90.00
_cell.angle_beta   90.00
_cell.angle_gamma   90.00
#
_symmetry.space_group_name_H-M   'P 1'
#
loop_
_entity.id
_entity.type
_entity.pdbx_description
1 polymer ?
#
loop_
_entity_poly.entity_id
_entity_poly.type
_entity_poly.pdbx_seq_one_letter_code
_entity_poly.pdbx_strand_id
1 'polypeptide(L)'
;MLIYKIFRADEWATLQADGETVGAPIDVADGYIHFSTAETVAETAAKYFSGAEGLVLLALESDRLDPLKWEPARENVLFPHLYRKLRMDDVLWSKPLPLIDGVHQFPALS
;
A
#
# COMPACT_ATOMS: atom_id res chain seq x y z
N MET A 1 2.29 9.39 10.99
CA MET A 1 3.43 8.55 10.54
C MET A 1 3.11 8.04 9.15
N LEU A 2 4.07 7.98 8.24
CA LEU A 2 3.82 7.45 6.89
C LEU A 2 3.64 5.92 6.90
N ILE A 3 2.57 5.48 6.25
CA ILE A 3 2.31 4.09 5.89
C ILE A 3 2.11 4.00 4.38
N TYR A 4 2.32 2.81 3.83
CA TYR A 4 2.50 2.61 2.41
C TYR A 4 1.57 1.56 1.83
N LYS A 5 1.00 1.87 0.66
CA LYS A 5 0.26 0.93 -0.17
C LYS A 5 1.02 0.73 -1.48
N ILE A 6 1.16 -0.52 -1.90
CA ILE A 6 1.63 -0.86 -3.25
C ILE A 6 0.39 -1.22 -4.05
N PHE A 7 0.22 -0.58 -5.20
CA PHE A 7 -0.79 -0.92 -6.18
C PHE A 7 -0.17 -1.32 -7.52
N ARG A 8 -0.87 -2.20 -8.22
CA ARG A 8 -0.72 -2.41 -9.66
C ARG A 8 -1.33 -1.23 -10.42
N ALA A 9 -0.96 -1.10 -11.69
CA ALA A 9 -1.35 0.04 -12.51
C ALA A 9 -2.87 0.21 -12.65
N ASP A 10 -3.62 -0.90 -12.76
CA ASP A 10 -5.08 -0.94 -12.84
C ASP A 10 -5.76 -0.59 -11.51
N GLU A 11 -5.23 -1.11 -10.40
CA GLU A 11 -5.69 -0.76 -9.04
C GLU A 11 -5.51 0.75 -8.76
N TRP A 12 -4.36 1.30 -9.16
CA TRP A 12 -4.10 2.74 -9.06
C TRP A 12 -5.02 3.57 -9.96
N ALA A 13 -5.17 3.18 -11.23
CA ALA A 13 -6.07 3.85 -12.16
C ALA A 13 -7.52 3.86 -11.66
N THR A 14 -7.97 2.78 -11.02
CA THR A 14 -9.30 2.69 -10.41
C THR A 14 -9.48 3.74 -9.31
N LEU A 15 -8.53 3.83 -8.37
CA LEU A 15 -8.59 4.86 -7.32
C LEU A 15 -8.59 6.28 -7.90
N GLN A 16 -7.79 6.55 -8.93
CA GLN A 16 -7.76 7.85 -9.58
C GLN A 16 -9.08 8.21 -10.29
N ALA A 17 -9.71 7.23 -10.97
CA ALA A 17 -10.93 7.44 -11.71
C ALA A 17 -12.15 7.61 -10.79
N ASP A 18 -12.25 6.78 -9.76
CA ASP A 18 -13.44 6.70 -8.90
C ASP A 18 -13.34 7.57 -7.64
N GLY A 19 -12.14 8.06 -7.32
CA GLY A 19 -11.85 8.87 -6.12
C GLY A 19 -11.82 8.06 -4.81
N GLU A 20 -12.29 6.82 -4.82
CA GLU A 20 -12.15 5.87 -3.73
C GLU A 20 -12.08 4.42 -4.23
N THR A 21 -11.47 3.53 -3.45
CA THR A 21 -11.37 2.09 -3.77
C THR A 21 -11.56 1.22 -2.54
N VAL A 22 -12.07 0.01 -2.76
CA VAL A 22 -12.08 -1.07 -1.75
C VAL A 22 -10.72 -1.79 -1.65
N GLY A 23 -9.75 -1.40 -2.49
CA GLY A 23 -8.39 -1.94 -2.49
C GLY A 23 -8.14 -2.97 -3.60
N ALA A 24 -7.03 -3.68 -3.48
CA ALA A 24 -6.65 -4.81 -4.31
C ALA A 24 -7.55 -6.04 -4.03
N PRO A 25 -7.55 -7.07 -4.89
CA PRO A 25 -8.39 -8.27 -4.68
C PRO A 25 -8.22 -8.93 -3.30
N ILE A 26 -7.02 -8.92 -2.73
CA ILE A 26 -6.75 -9.44 -1.38
C ILE A 26 -7.38 -8.57 -0.28
N ASP A 27 -7.39 -7.25 -0.44
CA ASP A 27 -8.01 -6.34 0.51
C ASP A 27 -9.53 -6.58 0.59
N VAL A 28 -10.15 -6.83 -0.57
CA VAL A 28 -11.58 -7.17 -0.67
C VAL A 28 -11.87 -8.51 -0.01
N ALA A 29 -11.01 -9.51 -0.23
CA ALA A 29 -11.17 -10.85 0.34
C ALA A 29 -11.05 -10.83 1.88
N ASP A 30 -10.10 -10.05 2.42
CA ASP A 30 -9.83 -10.00 3.85
C ASP A 30 -10.70 -8.95 4.58
N GLY A 31 -11.35 -8.04 3.84
CA GLY A 31 -12.30 -7.06 4.37
C GLY A 31 -11.67 -5.77 4.91
N TYR A 32 -10.39 -5.52 4.61
CA TYR A 32 -9.66 -4.32 4.98
C TYR A 32 -8.50 -4.06 4.02
N ILE A 33 -8.08 -2.79 3.91
CA ILE A 33 -6.96 -2.42 3.04
C ILE A 33 -5.65 -2.60 3.80
N HIS A 34 -4.77 -3.43 3.25
CA HIS A 34 -3.44 -3.68 3.80
C HIS A 34 -2.48 -2.53 3.49
N PHE A 35 -1.81 -2.03 4.52
CA PHE A 35 -0.67 -1.13 4.39
C PHE A 35 0.59 -1.78 4.99
N SER A 36 1.75 -1.20 4.70
CA SER A 36 3.03 -1.54 5.33
C SER A 36 3.66 -0.28 5.91
N THR A 37 4.56 -0.42 6.87
CA THR A 37 5.41 0.66 7.37
C THR A 37 6.65 0.84 6.48
N ALA A 38 7.45 1.87 6.75
CA ALA A 38 8.73 2.06 6.05
C ALA A 38 9.67 0.85 6.20
N GLU A 39 9.64 0.20 7.37
CA GLU A 39 10.48 -0.95 7.70
C GLU A 39 10.01 -2.24 7.01
N THR A 40 8.73 -2.35 6.66
CA THR A 40 8.12 -3.59 6.17
C THR A 40 7.76 -3.58 4.70
N VAL A 41 7.64 -2.40 4.07
CA VAL A 41 7.15 -2.27 2.68
C VAL A 41 8.06 -2.93 1.64
N ALA A 42 9.39 -2.89 1.84
CA ALA A 42 10.34 -3.52 0.92
C ALA A 42 10.21 -5.05 0.92
N GLU A 43 10.07 -5.65 2.11
CA GLU A 43 9.83 -7.09 2.25
C GLU A 43 8.45 -7.48 1.68
N THR A 44 7.42 -6.66 1.91
CA THR A 44 6.09 -6.84 1.31
C THR A 44 6.17 -6.85 -0.22
N ALA A 45 6.92 -5.93 -0.83
CA ALA A 45 7.15 -5.92 -2.29
C ALA A 45 7.85 -7.19 -2.78
N ALA A 46 8.96 -7.57 -2.14
CA ALA A 46 9.72 -8.76 -2.51
C ALA A 46 8.88 -10.05 -2.42
N LYS A 47 8.00 -10.14 -1.42
CA LYS A 47 7.18 -11.34 -1.17
C LYS A 47 5.98 -11.47 -2.09
N TYR A 48 5.23 -10.38 -2.31
CA TYR A 48 3.93 -10.44 -2.99
C TYR A 48 3.93 -9.86 -4.40
N PHE A 49 4.96 -9.08 -4.74
CA PHE A 49 5.04 -8.37 -6.01
C PHE A 49 6.30 -8.72 -6.80
N SER A 50 7.00 -9.81 -6.47
CA SER A 50 8.19 -10.26 -7.20
C SER A 50 7.95 -10.34 -8.71
N GLY A 51 8.86 -9.73 -9.49
CA GLY A 51 8.78 -9.66 -10.94
C GLY A 51 7.66 -8.77 -11.50
N ALA A 52 6.85 -8.12 -10.66
CA ALA A 52 5.80 -7.23 -11.13
C ALA A 52 6.37 -5.87 -11.55
N GLU A 53 6.04 -5.44 -12.76
CA GLU A 53 6.33 -4.12 -13.29
C GLU A 53 5.11 -3.18 -13.18
N GLY A 54 5.31 -1.89 -13.42
CA GLY A 54 4.23 -0.90 -13.44
C GLY A 54 3.59 -0.64 -12.07
N LEU A 55 4.27 -1.00 -10.98
CA LEU A 55 3.78 -0.76 -9.63
C LEU A 55 3.87 0.71 -9.26
N VAL A 56 2.95 1.12 -8.38
CA VAL A 56 2.91 2.46 -7.79
C VAL A 56 2.93 2.31 -6.27
N LEU A 57 3.82 3.06 -5.63
CA LEU A 57 3.88 3.21 -4.19
C LEU A 57 3.12 4.47 -3.77
N LEU A 58 2.13 4.30 -2.90
CA LEU A 58 1.36 5.37 -2.31
C LEU A 58 1.82 5.53 -0.86
N ALA A 59 1.96 6.78 -0.40
CA ALA A 59 2.19 7.10 1.00
C ALA A 59 1.00 7.86 1.59
N LEU A 60 0.67 7.52 2.82
CA LEU A 60 -0.49 8.04 3.54
C LEU A 60 -0.09 8.36 4.98
N GLU A 61 -0.73 9.37 5.56
CA GLU A 61 -0.55 9.70 6.98
C GLU A 61 -1.47 8.85 7.84
N SER A 62 -0.90 7.96 8.66
CA SER A 62 -1.63 7.06 9.57
C SER A 62 -2.69 7.78 10.42
N ASP A 63 -2.36 8.98 10.89
CA ASP A 63 -3.15 9.72 11.88
C ASP A 63 -4.41 10.35 11.26
N ARG A 64 -4.50 10.35 9.92
CA ARG A 64 -5.66 10.81 9.15
C ARG A 64 -6.58 9.66 8.75
N LEU A 65 -6.20 8.41 9.05
CA LEU A 65 -6.93 7.22 8.65
C LEU A 65 -7.69 6.66 9.85
N ASP A 66 -9.02 6.69 9.76
CA ASP A 66 -9.93 6.13 10.75
C ASP A 66 -11.09 5.44 10.01
N PRO A 67 -11.46 4.19 10.34
CA PRO A 67 -10.81 3.27 11.29
C PRO A 67 -9.53 2.60 10.75
N LEU A 68 -8.37 2.94 11.33
CA LEU A 68 -7.09 2.25 11.11
C LEU A 68 -6.73 1.42 12.35
N LYS A 69 -6.43 0.13 12.14
CA LYS A 69 -5.99 -0.78 13.21
C LYS A 69 -4.58 -1.27 12.94
N TRP A 70 -3.84 -1.47 14.02
CA TRP A 70 -2.52 -2.08 14.00
C TRP A 70 -2.65 -3.50 14.51
N GLU A 71 -2.52 -4.48 13.62
CA GLU A 71 -2.79 -5.88 13.94
C GLU A 71 -1.58 -6.76 13.61
N PRO A 72 -1.31 -7.79 14.42
CA PRO A 72 -0.21 -8.70 14.16
C PRO A 72 -0.48 -9.48 12.88
N ALA A 73 0.51 -9.49 11.98
CA ALA A 73 0.48 -10.33 10.78
C ALA A 73 1.62 -11.37 10.86
N ARG A 74 2.62 -11.27 9.97
CA ARG A 74 3.77 -12.17 9.97
C ARG A 74 4.69 -11.86 11.16
N GLU A 75 5.19 -12.92 11.80
CA GLU A 75 6.24 -12.84 12.84
C GLU A 75 5.91 -11.90 14.01
N ASN A 76 4.62 -11.75 14.36
CA ASN A 76 4.13 -10.81 15.38
C ASN A 76 4.47 -9.33 15.10
N VAL A 77 4.85 -8.98 13.88
CA VAL A 77 5.01 -7.59 13.43
C VAL A 77 3.62 -7.02 13.16
N LEU A 78 3.38 -5.79 13.63
CA LEU A 78 2.10 -5.10 13.44
C LEU A 78 2.04 -4.46 12.05
N PHE A 79 0.94 -4.70 11.35
CA PHE A 79 0.63 -4.06 10.07
C PHE A 79 -0.59 -3.15 10.22
N PRO A 80 -0.59 -1.98 9.56
CA PRO A 80 -1.73 -1.09 9.52
C PRO A 80 -2.80 -1.59 8.54
N HIS A 81 -4.04 -1.71 9.01
CA HIS A 81 -5.20 -2.16 8.24
C HIS A 81 -6.33 -1.11 8.31
N LEU A 82 -6.80 -0.65 7.16
CA LEU A 82 -7.89 0.34 7.07
C LEU A 82 -9.23 -0.36 6.82
N TYR A 83 -10.18 -0.13 7.73
CA TYR A 83 -11.52 -0.76 7.70
C TYR A 83 -12.58 0.15 7.05
N ARG A 84 -12.17 0.82 5.98
CA ARG A 84 -13.02 1.59 5.07
C ARG A 84 -12.36 1.65 3.70
N LYS A 85 -13.09 2.14 2.70
CA LYS A 85 -12.51 2.48 1.41
C LYS A 85 -11.36 3.47 1.57
N LEU A 86 -10.31 3.28 0.78
CA LEU A 86 -9.22 4.25 0.61
C LEU A 86 -9.69 5.34 -0.35
N ARG A 87 -9.52 6.61 0.02
CA ARG A 87 -9.91 7.77 -0.80
C ARG A 87 -8.66 8.42 -1.39
N MET A 88 -8.83 9.09 -2.53
CA MET A 88 -7.74 9.84 -3.15
C MET A 88 -7.20 10.94 -2.22
N ASP A 89 -8.07 11.58 -1.43
CA ASP A 89 -7.70 12.60 -0.44
C ASP A 89 -6.89 12.07 0.76
N ASP A 90 -6.85 10.74 0.96
CA ASP A 90 -5.99 10.10 1.95
C ASP A 90 -4.53 9.97 1.46
N VAL A 91 -4.31 10.02 0.13
CA VAL A 91 -2.99 9.83 -0.49
C VAL A 91 -2.18 11.12 -0.39
N LEU A 92 -1.09 11.08 0.37
CA LEU A 92 -0.18 12.22 0.50
C LEU A 92 0.68 12.38 -0.76
N TRP A 93 1.21 11.28 -1.26
CA TRP A 93 1.93 11.23 -2.53
C TRP A 93 1.90 9.82 -3.12
N SER A 94 2.13 9.75 -4.43
CA SER A 94 2.32 8.50 -5.17
C SER A 94 3.57 8.57 -6.03
N LYS A 95 4.35 7.49 -6.10
CA LYS A 95 5.56 7.40 -6.94
C LYS A 95 5.61 6.05 -7.68
N PRO A 96 6.12 5.99 -8.91
CA PRO A 96 6.42 4.71 -9.55
C PRO A 96 7.37 3.89 -8.68
N LEU A 97 7.18 2.58 -8.68
CA LEU A 97 8.05 1.62 -8.00
C LEU A 97 8.68 0.70 -9.07
N PRO A 98 9.70 1.17 -9.81
CA PRO A 98 10.25 0.45 -10.94
C PRO A 98 11.03 -0.78 -10.48
N LEU A 99 11.00 -1.83 -11.31
CA LEU A 99 11.79 -3.03 -11.13
C LEU A 99 13.12 -2.86 -11.89
N ILE A 100 14.25 -2.87 -11.18
CA ILE A 100 15.59 -2.81 -11.77
C ILE A 100 16.38 -4.01 -11.26
N ASP A 101 16.92 -4.80 -12.18
CA ASP A 101 17.69 -6.02 -11.87
C ASP A 101 16.97 -6.98 -10.90
N GLY A 102 15.64 -7.09 -11.05
CA GLY A 102 14.79 -7.95 -10.22
C GLY A 102 14.44 -7.37 -8.85
N VAL A 103 14.80 -6.13 -8.55
CA VAL A 103 14.53 -5.46 -7.26
C VAL A 103 13.76 -4.16 -7.47
N HIS A 104 12.65 -4.00 -6.73
CA HIS A 104 11.87 -2.77 -6.71
C HIS A 104 12.66 -1.62 -6.07
N GLN A 105 12.76 -0.49 -6.78
CA GLN A 105 13.51 0.68 -6.32
C GLN A 105 12.60 1.63 -5.56
N PHE A 106 12.79 1.69 -4.25
CA PHE A 106 12.01 2.56 -3.38
C PHE A 106 12.53 4.00 -3.39
N PRO A 107 11.64 5.00 -3.34
CA PRO A 107 12.05 6.36 -3.02
C PRO A 107 12.47 6.46 -1.55
N ALA A 108 12.95 7.63 -1.12
CA ALA A 108 13.07 7.91 0.31
C ALA A 108 11.71 7.73 0.99
N LEU A 109 11.70 6.95 2.08
CA LEU A 109 10.50 6.54 2.85
C LEU A 109 10.30 7.38 4.11
N SER A 110 10.63 8.67 4.01
CA SER A 110 10.56 9.67 5.09
C SER A 110 9.56 10.77 4.78
#